data_AF-A0A439P022-F1
#
_entry.id   AF-A0A439P022-F1
#
_cell.length_a   1.000
_cell.length_b   1.000
_cell.length_c   1.000
_cell.angle_alpha   90.00
_cell.angle_beta   90.00
_cell.angle_gamma   90.00
#
_symmetry.space_group_name_H-M   'P 1'
#
loop_
_entity.id
_entity.type
_entity.pdbx_description
1 polymer ?
#
loop_
_entity_poly.entity_id
_entity_poly.type
_entity_poly.pdbx_seq_one_letter_code
_entity_poly.pdbx_strand_id
1 'polypeptide(L)' 'MWNPIASAPFGRSLELAVLDEEGLHALVFPCEKGREGWQHAVTGIRVDIRPTHWRAWQLERGREDRQNRA' A
#
# COMPACT_ATOMS: atom_id res chain seq x y z
N MET A 1 -1.79 -12.20 -1.27
CA MET A 1 -0.80 -12.39 -2.34
C MET A 1 -0.19 -11.04 -2.70
N TRP A 2 1.12 -10.96 -2.91
CA TRP A 2 1.82 -9.72 -3.28
C TRP A 2 1.71 -9.48 -4.80
N ASN A 3 1.56 -8.24 -5.19
CA ASN A 3 1.49 -7.75 -6.57
C ASN A 3 2.73 -6.92 -6.89
N PRO A 4 3.15 -6.85 -8.16
CA PRO A 4 4.27 -6.01 -8.59
C PRO A 4 3.92 -4.52 -8.42
N ILE A 5 4.85 -3.72 -7.92
CA ILE A 5 4.64 -2.29 -7.64
C ILE A 5 4.17 -1.47 -8.85
N ALA A 6 4.51 -1.91 -10.06
CA ALA A 6 4.05 -1.30 -11.31
C ALA A 6 2.52 -1.30 -11.45
N SER A 7 1.83 -2.31 -10.90
CA SER A 7 0.36 -2.43 -10.93
C SER A 7 -0.33 -1.74 -9.75
N ALA A 8 0.41 -1.01 -8.90
CA ALA A 8 -0.17 -0.41 -7.71
C ALA A 8 -1.14 0.74 -8.06
N PRO A 9 -2.40 0.69 -7.59
CA PRO A 9 -3.37 1.74 -7.83
C PRO A 9 -3.04 3.01 -7.05
N PHE A 10 -3.44 4.16 -7.60
CA PHE A 10 -3.33 5.47 -6.95
C PHE A 10 -4.52 5.71 -6.01
N GLY A 11 -4.31 6.43 -4.89
CA GLY A 11 -5.39 6.82 -3.99
C GLY A 11 -6.01 5.68 -3.15
N ARG A 12 -5.29 4.58 -2.97
CA ARG A 12 -5.71 3.46 -2.11
C ARG A 12 -4.64 3.20 -1.05
N SER A 13 -5.09 2.84 0.15
CA SER A 13 -4.24 2.28 1.20
C SER A 13 -3.73 0.90 0.79
N LEU A 14 -2.43 0.80 0.59
CA LEU A 14 -1.73 -0.41 0.20
C LEU A 14 -0.65 -0.71 1.22
N GLU A 15 -0.44 -1.99 1.47
CA GLU A 15 0.76 -2.43 2.17
C GLU A 15 1.86 -2.62 1.14
N LEU A 16 3.03 -2.06 1.43
CA LEU A 16 4.17 -2.09 0.53
C LEU A 16 5.21 -3.05 1.07
N ALA A 17 5.96 -3.68 0.18
CA ALA A 17 7.14 -4.45 0.56
C ALA A 17 8.34 -4.06 -0.29
N VAL A 18 9.47 -3.93 0.38
CA VAL A 18 10.78 -3.71 -0.21
C VAL A 18 11.48 -5.07 -0.26
N LEU A 19 12.15 -5.35 -1.38
CA LEU A 19 13.02 -6.52 -1.47
C LEU A 19 14.45 -5.99 -1.36
N ASP A 20 15.18 -6.46 -0.37
CA ASP A 20 16.58 -6.10 -0.11
C ASP A 20 17.45 -7.37 -0.04
N GLU A 21 18.73 -7.25 0.35
CA GLU A 21 19.67 -8.38 0.41
C GLU A 21 19.22 -9.47 1.40
N GLU A 22 18.49 -9.10 2.46
CA GLU A 22 17.93 -10.02 3.45
C GLU A 22 16.58 -10.65 3.02
N GLY A 23 15.99 -10.15 1.95
CA GLY A 23 14.71 -10.63 1.42
C GLY A 23 13.59 -9.59 1.48
N LEU A 24 12.35 -10.06 1.60
CA LEU A 24 11.16 -9.22 1.39
C LEU A 24 10.65 -8.64 2.71
N HIS A 25 10.84 -7.34 2.91
CA HIS A 25 10.42 -6.58 4.09
C HIS A 25 9.14 -5.79 3.81
N ALA A 26 8.04 -6.22 4.44
CA ALA A 26 6.78 -5.50 4.40
C ALA A 26 6.78 -4.30 5.35
N LEU A 27 6.22 -3.18 4.90
CA LEU A 27 5.97 -2.00 5.71
C LEU A 27 4.74 -2.26 6.59
N VAL A 28 4.90 -2.05 7.89
CA VAL A 28 3.86 -2.26 8.91
C VAL A 28 2.79 -1.16 8.95
N PHE A 29 2.72 -0.33 7.90
CA PHE A 29 1.81 0.80 7.82
C PHE A 29 1.23 0.97 6.42
N PRO A 30 -0.03 1.47 6.31
CA PRO A 30 -0.66 1.68 5.02
C PRO A 30 0.00 2.87 4.31
N CYS A 31 0.35 2.66 3.05
CA CYS A 31 0.90 3.67 2.17
C CYS A 31 -0.05 3.92 1.00
N GLU A 32 -0.09 5.14 0.52
CA GLU A 32 -0.84 5.55 -0.66
C GLU A 32 0.13 6.05 -1.73
N LYS A 33 -0.15 5.68 -2.98
CA LYS A 33 0.61 6.18 -4.13
C LYS A 33 0.09 7.59 -4.49
N GLY A 34 0.89 8.59 -4.17
CA GLY A 34 0.67 9.98 -4.55
C GLY A 34 1.30 10.34 -5.89
N ARG A 35 1.20 11.62 -6.26
CA ARG A 35 1.80 12.16 -7.51
C ARG A 35 3.33 12.21 -7.47
N GLU A 36 3.90 12.44 -6.29
CA GLU A 36 5.34 12.65 -6.11
C GLU A 36 6.04 11.46 -5.44
N GLY A 37 5.32 10.37 -5.19
CA GLY A 37 5.86 9.18 -4.54
C GLY A 37 4.86 8.53 -3.61
N TRP A 38 5.39 7.85 -2.58
CA TRP A 38 4.58 7.21 -1.56
C TRP A 38 4.34 8.17 -0.40
N GLN A 39 3.16 8.08 0.20
CA GLN A 39 2.81 8.81 1.40
C GLN A 39 2.13 7.89 2.38
N HIS A 40 2.31 8.13 3.67
CA HIS A 40 1.66 7.38 4.73
C HIS A 40 0.16 7.68 4.68
N ALA A 41 -0.68 6.64 4.50
CA ALA A 41 -2.12 6.84 4.27
C ALA A 41 -2.85 7.43 5.49
N VAL A 42 -2.32 7.25 6.70
CA VAL A 42 -2.92 7.80 7.94
C VAL A 42 -2.52 9.25 8.21
N THR A 43 -1.23 9.59 8.05
CA THR A 43 -0.68 10.88 8.47
C THR A 43 -0.49 11.83 7.28
N GLY A 44 -0.55 11.33 6.05
CA GLY A 44 -0.28 12.09 4.83
C GLY A 44 1.18 12.46 4.63
N ILE A 45 2.08 11.98 5.49
CA ILE A 45 3.51 12.29 5.42
C ILE A 45 4.12 11.58 4.22
N ARG A 46 4.93 12.28 3.41
CA ARG A 46 5.69 11.65 2.32
C ARG A 46 6.71 10.67 2.87
N VAL A 47 6.77 9.52 2.22
CA VAL A 47 7.68 8.44 2.57
C VAL A 47 8.55 8.17 1.35
N ASP A 48 9.85 8.44 1.47
CA ASP A 48 10.82 8.12 0.44
C ASP A 48 11.22 6.64 0.57
N ILE A 49 10.48 5.79 -0.13
CA ILE A 49 10.72 4.34 -0.16
C ILE A 49 10.64 3.83 -1.59
N ARG A 50 11.40 2.77 -1.87
CA ARG A 50 11.40 2.06 -3.16
C ARG A 50 10.84 0.64 -2.99
N PRO A 51 9.52 0.50 -2.80
CA PRO A 51 8.89 -0.81 -2.72
C PRO A 51 8.98 -1.55 -4.06
N THR A 52 9.18 -2.86 -3.99
CA THR A 52 9.19 -3.76 -5.15
C THR A 52 7.82 -4.44 -5.32
N HIS A 53 7.11 -4.63 -4.22
CA HIS A 53 5.82 -5.30 -4.18
C HIS A 53 4.80 -4.49 -3.37
N TRP A 54 3.52 -4.75 -3.62
CA TRP A 54 2.41 -4.20 -2.85
C TRP A 54 1.32 -5.24 -2.66
N ARG A 55 0.49 -5.07 -1.65
CA ARG A 55 -0.79 -5.77 -1.51
C ARG A 55 -1.85 -4.81 -0.99
N ALA A 56 -3.12 -5.15 -1.18
CA ALA A 56 -4.19 -4.37 -0.58
C ALA A 56 -3.99 -4.36 0.94
N TRP A 57 -4.02 -3.18 1.55
CA TRP A 57 -4.03 -3.09 3.00
C TRP A 57 -5.37 -3.66 3.48
N GLN A 58 -5.33 -4.87 4.02
CA GLN A 58 -6.50 -5.55 4.57
C GLN A 58 -6.77 -4.91 5.93
N LEU A 59 -7.60 -3.86 5.93
CA LEU A 59 -8.20 -3.30 7.13
C LEU A 59 -9.22 -4.33 7.64
N GLU A 60 -8.75 -5.44 8.20
CA GLU A 60 -9.64 -6.46 8.75
C GLU A 60 -10.51 -5.84 9.84
N ARG A 61 -11.80 -5.70 9.49
CA ARG A 61 -12.96 -5.27 10.26
C ARG A 61 -13.14 -3.75 10.44
N GLY A 62 -13.79 -3.14 9.45
CA GLY A 62 -14.39 -1.81 9.62
C GLY A 62 -15.08 -1.23 8.38
N ARG A 63 -14.87 -1.81 7.20
CA ARG A 63 -15.70 -1.53 6.03
C ARG A 63 -16.09 -2.83 5.38
N GLU A 64 -17.11 -3.44 5.97
CA GLU A 64 -18.09 -4.17 5.18
C GLU A 64 -18.41 -3.35 3.93
N ASP A 65 -18.27 -4.03 2.82
CA ASP A 65 -18.42 -3.59 1.47
C ASP A 65 -19.61 -2.62 1.31
N ARG A 66 -19.32 -1.33 1.14
CA ARG A 66 -20.22 -0.38 0.44
C ARG A 66 -20.39 -0.74 -1.05
N GLN A 67 -19.97 -1.93 -1.46
CA GLN A 67 -20.06 -2.47 -2.81
C GLN A 67 -21.32 -3.35 -2.94
N ASN A 68 -22.50 -2.87 -2.52
CA ASN A 68 -23.78 -3.37 -3.04
C ASN A 68 -24.81 -2.25 -3.09
N ARG A 69 -24.55 -1.25 -3.94
CA ARG A 69 -25.57 -0.30 -4.38
C ARG A 69 -25.65 -0.37 -5.90
N ALA A 70 -26.37 -1.36 -6.38
CA ALA A 70 -26.98 -1.43 -7.69
C ALA A 70 -28.34 -2.11 -7.52
#